data_AF-A0A101IJL0-F1
#
_entry.id   AF-A0A101IJL0-F1
#
_cell.length_a   1.000
_cell.length_b   1.000
_cell.length_c   1.000
_cell.angle_alpha   90.00
_cell.angle_beta   90.00
_cell.angle_gamma   90.00
#
_symmetry.space_group_name_H-M   'P 1'
#
loop_
_entity.id
_entity.type
_entity.pdbx_description
1 polymer ?
#
loop_
_entity_poly.entity_id
_entity_poly.type
_entity_poly.pdbx_seq_one_letter_code
_entity_poly.pdbx_strand_id
1 'polypeptide(L)' 'MPAKAEDLEKAAAKLGFQKIRQKGSHARWKHPDGRATTIPIHGNSEIG' A
#
# COMPACT_ATOMS: atom_id res chain seq x y z
N MET A 1 6.58 -15.04 -7.49
CA MET A 1 5.58 -14.95 -6.41
C MET A 1 5.05 -13.52 -6.40
N PRO A 2 3.83 -13.24 -6.85
CA PRO A 2 3.25 -11.91 -6.69
C PRO A 2 3.13 -11.60 -5.20
N ALA A 3 3.52 -10.38 -4.80
CA ALA A 3 3.37 -9.94 -3.43
C ALA A 3 1.88 -9.75 -3.13
N LYS A 4 1.39 -10.24 -1.98
CA LYS A 4 0.03 -9.96 -1.55
C LYS A 4 -0.09 -8.48 -1.18
N ALA A 5 -1.26 -7.88 -1.40
CA ALA A 5 -1.50 -6.48 -1.04
C ALA A 5 -1.19 -6.19 0.44
N GLU A 6 -1.54 -7.12 1.31
CA GLU A 6 -1.28 -7.03 2.74
C GLU A 6 0.23 -6.97 3.06
N ASP A 7 1.06 -7.70 2.32
CA ASP A 7 2.52 -7.67 2.52
C ASP A 7 3.10 -6.31 2.14
N LEU A 8 2.58 -5.69 1.07
CA LEU A 8 2.96 -4.34 0.66
C LEU A 8 2.49 -3.28 1.67
N GLU A 9 1.26 -3.38 2.18
CA GLU A 9 0.75 -2.46 3.21
C GLU A 9 1.57 -2.57 4.50
N LYS A 10 1.92 -3.80 4.93
CA LYS A 10 2.78 -4.03 6.10
C LYS A 10 4.19 -3.48 5.89
N ALA A 11 4.78 -3.68 4.71
CA ALA A 11 6.10 -3.15 4.39
C ALA A 11 6.09 -1.61 4.38
N ALA A 12 5.09 -0.98 3.75
CA ALA A 12 4.94 0.46 3.72
C ALA A 12 4.82 1.05 5.14
N ALA A 13 3.98 0.44 5.98
CA ALA A 13 3.84 0.85 7.38
C ALA A 13 5.17 0.74 8.16
N LYS A 14 5.91 -0.37 8.00
CA LYS A 14 7.24 -0.56 8.63
C LYS A 14 8.27 0.48 8.16
N LEU A 15 8.15 0.94 6.92
CA LEU A 15 9.01 1.99 6.34
C LEU A 15 8.55 3.41 6.72
N GLY A 16 7.54 3.57 7.58
CA GLY A 16 7.05 4.86 8.07
C GLY A 16 6.02 5.55 7.17
N PHE A 17 5.54 4.88 6.12
CA PHE A 17 4.45 5.41 5.31
C PHE A 17 3.12 5.26 6.06
N GLN A 18 2.24 6.23 5.87
CA GLN A 18 0.90 6.28 6.44
C GLN A 18 -0.14 6.27 5.32
N LYS A 19 -1.18 5.45 5.46
CA LYS A 19 -2.31 5.42 4.54
C LYS A 19 -3.11 6.71 4.70
N ILE A 20 -3.13 7.55 3.66
CA ILE A 20 -3.79 8.87 3.71
C ILE A 20 -5.16 8.87 3.02
N ARG A 21 -5.38 7.96 2.07
CA ARG A 21 -6.64 7.87 1.32
C ARG A 21 -6.77 6.49 0.69
N GLN A 22 -7.99 6.02 0.54
CA GLN A 22 -8.35 4.90 -0.31
C GLN A 22 -9.46 5.31 -1.27
N LYS A 23 -9.36 4.90 -2.53
CA LYS A 23 -10.45 5.00 -3.51
C LYS A 23 -10.51 3.69 -4.29
N GLY A 24 -11.62 2.97 -4.13
CA GLY A 24 -11.76 1.63 -4.70
C GLY A 24 -10.64 0.69 -4.24
N SER A 25 -10.06 -0.06 -5.17
CA SER A 25 -8.99 -1.02 -4.94
C SER A 25 -7.59 -0.40 -4.83
N HIS A 26 -7.46 0.91 -4.64
CA HIS A 26 -6.15 1.58 -4.53
C HIS A 26 -6.07 2.44 -3.27
N ALA A 27 -5.03 2.22 -2.48
CA ALA A 27 -4.68 3.00 -1.31
C ALA A 27 -3.48 3.90 -1.60
N ARG A 28 -3.57 5.18 -1.24
CA ARG A 28 -2.46 6.12 -1.30
C ARG A 28 -1.81 6.24 0.07
N TRP A 29 -0.49 6.14 0.07
CA TRP A 29 0.36 6.17 1.25
C TRP A 29 1.36 7.32 1.14
N LYS A 30 1.62 8.03 2.24
CA LYS A 30 2.60 9.10 2.32
C LYS A 30 3.54 8.91 3.50
N HIS A 31 4.81 9.19 3.30
CA HIS A 31 5.79 9.28 4.36
C HIS A 31 5.98 10.76 4.75
N PRO A 32 6.24 11.08 6.04
CA PRO A 32 6.45 12.47 6.50
C PRO A 32 7.60 13.21 5.79
N ASP A 33 8.57 12.48 5.24
CA ASP A 33 9.67 13.02 4.42
C ASP A 33 9.26 13.48 3.01
N GLY A 34 7.97 13.35 2.65
CA GLY A 34 7.42 13.79 1.37
C GLY A 34 7.29 12.68 0.32
N ARG A 35 7.82 11.47 0.54
CA ARG A 35 7.60 10.34 -0.38
C ARG A 35 6.15 9.87 -0.38
N ALA A 36 5.68 9.35 -1.52
CA ALA A 36 4.34 8.80 -1.65
C ALA A 36 4.33 7.55 -2.54
N THR A 37 3.42 6.61 -2.25
CA THR A 37 3.18 5.42 -3.07
C THR A 37 1.68 5.11 -3.15
N THR A 38 1.31 4.32 -4.16
CA THR A 38 -0.04 3.78 -4.31
C THR A 38 0.05 2.26 -4.26
N ILE A 39 -0.68 1.66 -3.33
CA ILE A 39 -0.72 0.21 -3.14
C ILE A 39 -2.10 -0.29 -3.59
N PRO A 40 -2.17 -1.20 -4.56
CA PRO A 40 -3.42 -1.87 -4.90
C PRO A 40 -3.80 -2.82 -3.75
N ILE A 41 -5.06 -2.80 -3.39
CA ILE A 41 -5.68 -3.54 -2.29
C ILE A 41 -6.79 -4.39 -2.88
N HIS A 42 -6.37 -5.42 -3.62
CA HIS A 42 -7.26 -6.49 -4.01
C HIS A 42 -7.42 -7.41 -2.79
N GLY A 43 -8.64 -7.52 -2.26
CA GLY A 43 -8.93 -8.48 -1.20
C GLY A 43 -8.58 -9.89 -1.66
N ASN A 44 -7.70 -10.57 -0.93
CA ASN A 44 -7.24 -11.95 -1.13
C ASN A 44 -6.78 -12.37 -2.54
N SER A 45 -6.68 -11.47 -3.51
CA SER A 45 -6.25 -11.78 -4.88
C SER A 45 -4.83 -11.27 -5.10
N GLU A 46 -4.04 -12.06 -5.82
CA GLU A 46 -2.67 -11.69 -6.19
C GLU A 46 -2.65 -10.34 -6.92
N ILE A 47 -1.63 -9.53 -6.63
CA ILE A 47 -1.37 -8.31 -7.40
C ILE A 47 -0.46 -8.72 -8.56
N GLY A 48 -0.98 -8.70 -9.78
CA GLY A 48 -0.28 -9.02 -11.02
C GLY A 48 -0.67 -8.07 -12.14
#